data_AF-A0A969VX62-F1
#
_entry.id   AF-A0A969VX62-F1
#
_cell.length_a   1.000
_cell.length_b   1.000
_cell.length_c   1.000
_cell.angle_alpha   90.00
_cell.angle_beta   90.00
_cell.angle_gamma   90.00
#
_symmetry.space_group_name_H-M   'P 1'
#
loop_
_entity.id
_entity.type
_entity.pdbx_description
1 polymer ?
#
loop_
_entity_poly.entity_id
_entity_poly.type
_entity_poly.pdbx_seq_one_letter_code
_entity_poly.pdbx_strand_id
1 'polypeptide(L)'
;FLKDKKKILPCAVYLDGEYGVDDLYVGVPVIIGAKGVEKIIEIKFNPQEKEMFLKSVDSVKKLTQDLLKLDPEVSKIKTKKPNYD
;
A
#
# COMPACT_ATOMS: atom_id res chain seq x y z
N PHE A 1 17.43 -6.71 5.25
CA PHE A 1 17.95 -5.58 4.44
C PHE A 1 19.28 -5.10 5.04
N LEU A 2 20.42 -5.39 4.42
CA LEU A 2 21.74 -5.49 5.09
C LEU A 2 22.51 -4.18 5.40
N LYS A 3 21.92 -2.98 5.29
CA LYS A 3 22.69 -1.71 5.47
C LYS A 3 21.98 -0.55 6.18
N ASP A 4 20.84 -0.77 6.84
CA ASP A 4 20.17 0.22 7.71
C ASP A 4 20.16 1.67 7.17
N LYS A 5 19.97 1.83 5.85
CA LYS A 5 20.21 3.14 5.21
C LYS A 5 19.04 4.12 5.36
N LYS A 6 18.00 3.80 6.16
CA LYS A 6 16.77 4.59 6.31
C LYS A 6 16.36 5.29 5.01
N LYS A 7 16.39 4.53 3.91
CA LYS A 7 16.17 5.10 2.58
C LYS A 7 14.68 5.21 2.34
N ILE A 8 14.29 6.33 1.76
CA ILE A 8 12.95 6.51 1.21
C ILE A 8 12.93 5.75 -0.11
N LEU A 9 12.10 4.71 -0.19
CA LEU A 9 11.91 3.91 -1.39
C LEU A 9 10.40 3.87 -1.71
N PRO A 10 10.02 4.09 -2.99
CA PRO A 10 8.66 3.84 -3.40
C PRO A 10 8.43 2.33 -3.38
N CYS A 11 7.56 1.85 -2.50
CA CYS A 11 7.22 0.42 -2.38
C CYS A 11 5.71 0.25 -2.23
N ALA A 12 5.19 -0.85 -2.75
CA ALA A 12 3.81 -1.24 -2.52
C ALA A 12 3.68 -1.69 -1.06
N VAL A 13 2.92 -0.94 -0.27
CA VAL A 13 2.66 -1.25 1.14
C VAL A 13 1.17 -1.33 1.39
N TYR A 14 0.82 -2.14 2.38
CA TYR A 14 -0.56 -2.31 2.82
C TYR A 14 -1.03 -1.06 3.55
N LEU A 15 -2.03 -0.38 3.00
CA LEU A 15 -2.69 0.77 3.62
C LEU A 15 -3.92 0.29 4.40
N ASP A 16 -4.00 0.69 5.66
CA ASP A 16 -5.08 0.37 6.61
C ASP A 16 -5.67 1.69 7.14
N GLY A 17 -6.13 2.54 6.21
CA GLY A 17 -6.75 3.84 6.50
C GLY A 17 -5.87 5.05 6.16
N GLU A 18 -4.59 4.84 5.88
CA GLU A 18 -3.71 5.90 5.39
C GLU A 18 -4.15 6.38 3.99
N TYR A 19 -4.06 7.69 3.76
CA TYR A 19 -4.56 8.32 2.52
C TYR A 19 -6.06 8.11 2.25
N GLY A 20 -6.83 7.60 3.22
CA GLY A 20 -8.24 7.24 3.06
C GLY A 20 -8.46 5.95 2.26
N VAL A 21 -7.46 5.06 2.22
CA VAL A 21 -7.54 3.75 1.56
C VAL A 21 -7.30 2.65 2.59
N ASP A 22 -8.26 1.73 2.66
CA ASP A 22 -8.22 0.57 3.54
C ASP A 22 -8.13 -0.73 2.73
N ASP A 23 -7.39 -1.71 3.26
CA ASP A 23 -7.22 -3.07 2.75
C ASP A 23 -6.72 -3.13 1.29
N LEU A 24 -5.79 -2.23 0.95
CA LEU A 24 -5.20 -2.18 -0.38
C LEU A 24 -3.68 -2.00 -0.34
N TYR A 25 -2.98 -2.75 -1.18
CA TYR A 25 -1.56 -2.49 -1.44
C TYR A 25 -1.44 -1.38 -2.47
N VAL A 26 -0.86 -0.25 -2.05
CA VAL A 26 -0.62 0.90 -2.92
C VAL A 26 0.85 1.28 -2.86
N GLY A 27 1.40 1.68 -4.01
CA GLY A 27 2.75 2.23 -4.09
C GLY A 27 2.80 3.60 -3.45
N VAL A 28 3.35 3.70 -2.24
CA VAL A 28 3.56 4.98 -1.55
C VAL A 28 5.02 5.10 -1.11
N PRO A 29 5.53 6.33 -0.95
CA PRO A 29 6.86 6.54 -0.41
C PRO A 29 6.92 6.05 1.04
N VAL A 30 7.74 5.03 1.27
CA VAL A 30 7.95 4.46 2.61
C VAL A 30 9.41 4.50 2.99
N ILE A 31 9.65 4.60 4.29
CA ILE A 31 10.98 4.48 4.87
C ILE A 31 11.21 3.00 5.17
N ILE A 32 12.24 2.42 4.55
CA ILE A 32 12.65 1.03 4.77
C ILE A 32 13.95 1.01 5.59
N GLY A 33 13.91 0.35 6.74
CA GLY A 33 15.06 0.10 7.62
C GLY A 33 15.40 -1.39 7.76
N ALA A 34 16.13 -1.78 8.81
CA ALA A 34 16.57 -3.17 8.99
C ALA A 34 15.42 -4.17 9.12
N LYS A 35 14.29 -3.75 9.70
CA LYS A 35 13.10 -4.58 9.94
C LYS A 35 12.09 -4.59 8.78
N GLY A 36 12.36 -3.91 7.67
CA GLY A 36 11.41 -3.75 6.56
C GLY A 36 10.86 -2.32 6.51
N VAL A 37 9.56 -2.17 6.26
CA VAL A 37 8.91 -0.85 6.25
C VAL A 37 8.81 -0.35 7.69
N GLU A 38 9.48 0.76 8.00
CA GLU A 38 9.46 1.37 9.33
C GLU A 38 8.39 2.46 9.44
N LYS A 39 8.12 3.16 8.33
CA LYS A 39 7.17 4.26 8.33
C LYS A 39 6.61 4.51 6.94
N ILE A 40 5.31 4.75 6.88
CA ILE A 40 4.65 5.25 5.69
C ILE A 40 4.64 6.77 5.77
N ILE A 41 5.11 7.43 4.71
CA ILE A 41 5.14 8.88 4.66
C ILE A 41 3.78 9.29 4.11
N GLU A 42 2.90 9.83 4.96
CA GLU A 42 1.65 10.44 4.53
C GLU A 42 1.90 11.90 4.13
N ILE A 43 1.86 12.18 2.82
CA ILE A 43 1.92 13.54 2.29
C ILE A 43 0.52 14.06 2.00
N LYS A 44 0.26 15.34 2.32
CA LYS A 44 -0.98 16.00 1.91
C LYS A 44 -0.94 16.22 0.41
N PHE A 45 -1.78 15.50 -0.31
CA PHE A 45 -1.96 15.70 -1.74
C PHE A 45 -2.70 17.00 -2.04
N ASN A 46 -2.32 17.63 -3.15
CA ASN A 46 -3.15 18.65 -3.77
C ASN A 46 -4.41 18.00 -4.39
N PRO A 47 -5.48 18.77 -4.66
CA PRO A 47 -6.74 18.23 -5.20
C PRO A 47 -6.55 17.39 -6.47
N GLN A 48 -5.67 17.84 -7.37
CA GLN A 48 -5.36 17.16 -8.63
C GLN A 48 -4.56 15.86 -8.40
N GLU A 49 -3.60 15.87 -7.47
CA GLU A 49 -2.82 14.67 -7.12
C GLU A 49 -3.70 13.64 -6.41
N LYS A 50 -4.61 14.09 -5.54
CA LYS A 50 -5.58 13.23 -4.87
C LYS A 50 -6.49 12.53 -5.88
N GLU A 51 -6.95 13.23 -6.91
CA GLU A 51 -7.77 12.64 -7.97
C GLU A 51 -6.99 11.58 -8.77
N MET A 52 -5.73 11.86 -9.15
CA MET A 52 -4.87 10.88 -9.82
C MET A 52 -4.56 9.66 -8.94
N PHE A 53 -4.35 9.87 -7.64
CA PHE A 53 -4.14 8.82 -6.67
C PHE A 53 -5.39 7.95 -6.52
N LEU A 54 -6.57 8.56 -6.34
CA LEU A 54 -7.84 7.85 -6.26
C LEU A 54 -8.14 7.03 -7.51
N LYS A 55 -7.83 7.56 -8.71
CA LYS A 55 -7.97 6.82 -9.97
C LYS A 55 -7.06 5.58 -10.04
N SER A 56 -5.84 5.69 -9.51
CA SER A 56 -4.91 4.55 -9.43
C SER A 56 -5.40 3.51 -8.43
N VAL A 57 -5.86 3.95 -7.26
CA VAL A 57 -6.48 3.12 -6.22
C VAL A 57 -7.70 2.38 -6.77
N ASP A 58 -8.57 3.06 -7.50
CA ASP A 58 -9.77 2.47 -8.10
C ASP A 58 -9.42 1.37 -9.12
N SER A 59 -8.38 1.61 -9.92
CA SER A 59 -7.87 0.62 -10.89
C SER A 59 -7.37 -0.65 -10.19
N VAL A 60 -6.62 -0.49 -9.08
CA VAL A 60 -6.13 -1.62 -8.28
C VAL A 60 -7.29 -2.33 -7.58
N LYS A 61 -8.24 -1.59 -7.00
CA LYS A 61 -9.45 -2.18 -6.40
C LYS A 61 -10.24 -3.00 -7.40
N LYS A 62 -10.43 -2.49 -8.61
CA LYS A 62 -11.14 -3.19 -9.67
C LYS A 62 -10.42 -4.49 -10.06
N LEU A 63 -9.10 -4.43 -10.24
CA LEU A 63 -8.28 -5.61 -10.53
C LEU A 63 -8.37 -6.65 -9.42
N THR A 64 -8.28 -6.22 -8.14
CA THR A 64 -8.44 -7.10 -6.98
C THR A 64 -9.84 -7.73 -6.94
N GLN A 65 -10.89 -6.96 -7.22
CA GLN A 65 -12.25 -7.49 -7.29
C GLN A 65 -12.45 -8.48 -8.42
N ASP A 66 -11.88 -8.22 -9.60
CA ASP A 66 -11.96 -9.14 -10.74
C ASP A 66 -11.19 -10.44 -10.47
N LEU A 67 -10.03 -10.35 -9.80
CA LEU A 67 -9.28 -11.52 -9.32
C LEU A 67 -10.07 -12.32 -8.28
N LEU A 68 -10.70 -11.66 -7.30
CA LEU A 68 -11.52 -12.31 -6.29
C LEU A 68 -12.74 -13.05 -6.89
N LYS A 69 -13.31 -12.52 -7.98
CA LYS A 69 -14.40 -13.18 -8.71
C LYS A 69 -13.94 -14.40 -9.50
N LEU A 70 -12.73 -14.34 -10.04
CA LEU A 70 -12.17 -15.39 -10.89
C LEU A 70 -11.63 -16.57 -10.07
N ASP A 71 -11.09 -16.29 -8.89
CA ASP A 71 -10.39 -17.28 -8.08
C ASP A 71 -10.74 -17.17 -6.58
N PRO A 72 -11.65 -18.03 -6.07
CA PRO A 72 -12.14 -17.96 -4.70
C PRO A 72 -11.08 -18.34 -3.65
N GLU A 73 -9.94 -18.91 -4.04
CA GLU A 73 -8.83 -19.21 -3.12
C GLU A 73 -8.12 -17.94 -2.66
N VAL A 74 -8.14 -16.87 -3.46
CA VAL A 74 -7.51 -15.58 -3.13
C VAL A 74 -8.19 -14.93 -1.92
N SER A 75 -9.49 -15.19 -1.70
CA SER A 75 -10.24 -14.72 -0.52
C SER A 75 -9.73 -15.31 0.81
N LYS A 76 -9.03 -16.45 0.78
CA LYS A 76 -8.46 -17.09 1.97
C LYS A 76 -7.10 -16.52 2.36
N ILE A 77 -6.47 -15.76 1.46
CA ILE A 77 -5.23 -15.04 1.73
C ILE A 77 -5.60 -13.85 2.61
N LYS A 78 -5.66 -14.08 3.93
CA LYS A 78 -5.73 -12.99 4.90
C LYS A 78 -4.52 -12.10 4.64
N THR A 79 -4.76 -10.91 4.11
CA THR A 79 -3.81 -9.79 4.08
C THR A 79 -3.47 -9.45 5.53
N LYS A 80 -2.50 -10.19 6.07
CA LYS A 80 -2.06 -10.04 7.45
C LYS A 80 -1.39 -8.67 7.52
N LYS A 81 -2.02 -7.72 8.20
CA LYS A 81 -1.46 -6.40 8.49
C LYS A 81 0.02 -6.58 8.87
N PRO A 82 0.97 -6.13 8.04
CA PRO A 82 2.37 -6.25 8.39
C PRO A 82 2.57 -5.39 9.63
N ASN A 83 3.01 -6.01 10.73
CA ASN A 83 3.25 -5.29 11.96
C ASN A 83 4.54 -4.47 11.79
N TYR A 84 4.43 -3.15 11.84
CA TYR A 84 5.54 -2.23 11.72
C TYR A 84 5.88 -1.69 13.13
N ASP A 85 6.68 -2.46 13.89
CA ASP A 85 7.26 -2.10 15.21
C ASP A 85 8.68 -1.50 15.10
#